data_AF-T0ZS96-F1
#
_entry.id   AF-T0ZS96-F1
#
_cell.length_a   1.000
_cell.length_b   1.000
_cell.length_c   1.000
_cell.angle_alpha   90.00
_cell.angle_beta   90.00
_cell.angle_gamma   90.00
#
_symmetry.space_group_name_H-M   'P 1'
#
loop_
_entity.id
_entity.type
_entity.pdbx_description
1 polymer ?
#
loop_
_entity_poly.entity_id
_entity_poly.type
_entity_poly.pdbx_seq_one_letter_code
_entity_poly.pdbx_strand_id
1 'polypeptide(L)'
;ALAIDCVAMFVTRASATDIAARALHADPDVCSLDIDGNDYHIAAALLDAGLRPKIWVVEYNAAFGPERRVSVVYDDAFDFTAAHP
;
A
#
# COMPACT_ATOMS: atom_id res chain seq x y z
N ALA A 1 5.33 14.58 -21.61
CA ALA A 1 6.47 14.65 -20.68
C ALA A 1 5.92 14.31 -19.30
N LEU A 2 6.25 13.15 -18.75
CA LEU A 2 5.87 12.80 -17.37
C LEU A 2 7.12 12.97 -16.53
N ALA A 3 7.12 13.95 -15.64
CA ALA A 3 8.21 14.09 -14.68
C ALA A 3 7.86 13.34 -13.39
N ILE A 4 6.70 13.61 -12.79
CA ILE A 4 6.16 12.97 -11.57
C ILE A 4 4.67 13.33 -11.49
N ASP A 5 3.81 12.43 -10.99
CA ASP A 5 2.46 12.75 -10.50
C ASP A 5 2.46 12.65 -8.96
N CYS A 6 1.97 13.68 -8.28
CA CYS A 6 1.92 13.74 -6.82
C CYS A 6 0.51 14.11 -6.37
N VAL A 7 -0.05 13.32 -5.46
CA VAL A 7 -1.47 13.35 -5.13
C VAL A 7 -1.64 13.42 -3.63
N ALA A 8 -2.36 14.44 -3.16
CA ALA A 8 -2.85 14.47 -1.79
C ALA A 8 -4.03 13.51 -1.66
N MET A 9 -3.77 12.30 -1.18
CA MET A 9 -4.76 11.22 -1.04
C MET A 9 -4.53 10.48 0.26
N PHE A 10 -5.59 10.27 1.03
CA PHE A 10 -5.56 9.32 2.14
C PHE A 10 -5.78 7.92 1.57
N VAL A 11 -4.85 7.00 1.83
CA VAL A 11 -4.83 5.69 1.18
C VAL A 11 -5.71 4.71 1.94
N THR A 12 -6.72 4.18 1.27
CA THR A 12 -7.64 3.16 1.77
C THR A 12 -7.81 2.06 0.73
N ARG A 13 -8.49 0.96 1.08
CA ARG A 13 -8.87 -0.07 0.10
C ARG A 13 -9.70 0.51 -1.03
N ALA A 14 -10.57 1.48 -0.75
CA ALA A 14 -11.40 2.13 -1.76
C ALA A 14 -10.57 2.95 -2.75
N SER A 15 -9.51 3.62 -2.28
CA SER A 15 -8.64 4.43 -3.13
C SER A 15 -7.71 3.60 -4.03
N ALA A 16 -7.59 2.28 -3.80
CA ALA A 16 -6.72 1.41 -4.59
C ALA A 16 -7.07 1.39 -6.09
N THR A 17 -8.37 1.47 -6.44
CA THR A 17 -8.82 1.53 -7.83
C THR A 17 -8.38 2.84 -8.50
N ASP A 18 -8.46 3.95 -7.77
CA ASP A 18 -8.02 5.25 -8.27
C ASP A 18 -6.50 5.28 -8.46
N ILE A 19 -5.74 4.70 -7.53
CA ILE A 19 -4.27 4.57 -7.66
C ILE A 19 -3.91 3.73 -8.89
N ALA A 20 -4.57 2.58 -9.09
CA ALA A 20 -4.33 1.73 -10.25
C ALA A 20 -4.67 2.43 -11.57
N ALA A 21 -5.77 3.20 -11.61
CA ALA A 21 -6.16 3.97 -12.80
C ALA A 21 -5.18 5.11 -13.14
N ARG A 22 -4.43 5.61 -12.16
CA ARG A 22 -3.41 6.65 -12.36
C ARG A 22 -2.06 6.08 -12.79
N ALA A 23 -1.82 4.80 -12.55
CA ALA A 23 -0.57 4.16 -12.95
C ALA A 23 -0.44 4.20 -14.48
N LEU A 24 0.74 4.62 -14.98
CA LEU A 24 1.01 4.67 -16.42
C LEU A 24 0.96 3.28 -17.07
N HIS A 25 1.33 2.26 -16.28
CA HIS A 25 1.31 0.86 -16.66
C HIS A 25 0.65 0.06 -15.55
N ALA A 26 -0.11 -0.96 -15.92
CA ALA A 26 -0.64 -1.90 -14.95
C ALA A 26 0.48 -2.73 -14.31
N ASP A 27 1.63 -2.87 -14.97
CA ASP A 27 2.76 -3.71 -14.59
C ASP A 27 4.08 -2.93 -14.39
N PRO A 28 4.13 -1.94 -13.48
CA PRO A 28 5.32 -1.12 -13.31
C PRO A 28 6.52 -1.97 -12.85
N ASP A 29 7.74 -1.52 -13.14
CA ASP A 29 8.94 -2.28 -12.73
C ASP A 29 9.05 -2.39 -11.21
N VAL A 30 8.68 -1.32 -10.49
CA VAL A 30 8.75 -1.25 -9.03
C VAL A 30 7.49 -0.57 -8.47
N CYS A 31 6.94 -1.12 -7.40
CA CYS A 31 5.95 -0.47 -6.54
C CYS A 31 6.46 -0.52 -5.09
N SER A 32 6.47 0.63 -4.42
CA SER A 32 6.85 0.78 -3.02
C SER A 32 5.65 1.27 -2.23
N LEU A 33 5.33 0.60 -1.12
CA LEU A 33 4.26 0.92 -0.20
C LEU A 33 4.82 1.00 1.22
N ASP A 34 4.68 2.17 1.82
CA ASP A 34 5.17 2.50 3.16
C ASP A 34 4.23 3.60 3.71
N ILE A 35 3.16 3.17 4.39
CA ILE A 35 2.09 4.05 4.89
C ILE A 35 1.83 3.88 6.39
N ASP A 36 2.74 3.21 7.10
CA ASP A 36 2.72 3.01 8.55
C ASP A 36 1.37 2.50 9.09
N GLY A 37 0.95 1.28 8.72
CA GLY A 37 -0.17 0.59 9.36
C GLY A 37 -0.90 -0.40 8.46
N ASN A 38 -1.73 0.11 7.54
CA ASN A 38 -2.62 -0.71 6.72
C ASN A 38 -1.92 -1.40 5.52
N ASP A 39 -0.60 -1.37 5.44
CA ASP A 39 0.24 -1.76 4.30
C ASP A 39 -0.15 -3.11 3.69
N TYR A 40 -0.31 -4.15 4.52
CA TYR A 40 -0.74 -5.47 4.07
C TYR A 40 -2.09 -5.44 3.33
N HIS A 41 -3.06 -4.71 3.88
CA HIS A 41 -4.41 -4.61 3.34
C HIS A 41 -4.47 -3.78 2.06
N ILE A 42 -3.68 -2.70 2.00
CA ILE A 42 -3.56 -1.85 0.82
C ILE A 42 -2.81 -2.56 -0.30
N ALA A 43 -1.76 -3.31 0.01
CA ALA A 43 -1.06 -4.12 -0.97
C ALA A 43 -2.00 -5.13 -1.63
N ALA A 44 -2.81 -5.84 -0.83
CA ALA A 44 -3.84 -6.74 -1.37
C ALA A 44 -4.84 -6.00 -2.27
N ALA A 45 -5.36 -4.85 -1.84
CA ALA A 45 -6.31 -4.08 -2.63
C ALA A 45 -5.74 -3.56 -3.96
N LEU A 46 -4.46 -3.15 -4.00
CA LEU A 46 -3.79 -2.73 -5.24
C LEU A 46 -3.59 -3.89 -6.21
N LEU A 47 -3.23 -5.07 -5.69
CA LEU A 47 -3.18 -6.30 -6.48
C LEU A 47 -4.58 -6.68 -7.01
N ASP A 48 -5.62 -6.60 -6.19
CA ASP A 48 -7.00 -6.87 -6.62
C ASP A 48 -7.50 -5.85 -7.66
N ALA A 49 -7.04 -4.59 -7.57
CA ALA A 49 -7.31 -3.53 -8.54
C ALA A 49 -6.55 -3.70 -9.87
N GLY A 50 -5.70 -4.73 -10.00
CA GLY A 50 -5.06 -5.12 -11.26
C GLY A 50 -3.61 -4.66 -11.43
N LEU A 51 -3.00 -3.99 -10.44
CA LEU A 51 -1.58 -3.68 -10.49
C LEU A 51 -0.74 -4.97 -10.40
N ARG A 52 0.21 -5.17 -11.31
CA ARG A 52 1.10 -6.33 -11.40
C ARG A 52 2.58 -5.92 -11.52
N PRO A 53 3.17 -5.25 -10.50
CA PRO A 53 4.55 -4.84 -10.58
C PRO A 53 5.52 -6.01 -10.59
N LYS A 54 6.69 -5.79 -11.19
CA LYS A 54 7.76 -6.81 -11.23
C LYS A 54 8.45 -6.94 -9.88
N ILE A 55 8.62 -5.83 -9.17
CA ILE A 55 9.18 -5.75 -7.83
C ILE A 55 8.16 -5.07 -6.92
N TRP A 56 7.87 -5.72 -5.79
CA TRP A 56 6.95 -5.23 -4.78
C TRP A 56 7.73 -5.00 -3.47
N VAL A 57 7.72 -3.77 -2.97
CA VAL A 57 8.36 -3.37 -1.70
C VAL A 57 7.25 -2.93 -0.75
N VAL A 58 7.10 -3.63 0.38
CA VAL A 58 6.06 -3.32 1.38
C VAL A 58 6.71 -3.30 2.74
N GLU A 59 6.42 -2.26 3.52
CA GLU A 59 6.84 -2.19 4.90
C GLU A 59 6.20 -3.32 5.73
N TYR A 60 6.99 -3.92 6.64
CA TYR A 60 6.47 -4.92 7.58
C TYR A 60 7.28 -4.92 8.87
N ASN A 61 6.66 -5.34 9.97
CA ASN A 61 7.33 -5.46 11.26
C ASN A 61 8.07 -6.81 11.39
N ALA A 62 9.38 -6.78 11.19
CA ALA A 62 10.23 -7.97 11.25
C ALA A 62 10.36 -8.61 12.65
N ALA A 63 10.00 -7.91 13.73
CA ALA A 63 10.07 -8.46 15.09
C ALA A 63 9.15 -9.68 15.30
N PHE A 64 8.10 -9.81 14.48
CA PHE A 64 7.22 -10.97 14.51
C PHE A 64 7.83 -12.21 13.83
N GLY A 65 8.89 -12.06 13.03
CA GLY A 65 9.53 -13.15 12.30
C GLY A 65 8.64 -13.74 11.19
N PRO A 66 9.21 -14.62 10.34
CA PRO A 66 8.53 -15.11 9.14
C PRO A 66 7.46 -16.18 9.43
N GLU A 67 7.50 -16.83 10.60
CA GLU A 67 6.62 -17.95 10.93
C GLU A 67 5.20 -17.52 11.32
N ARG A 68 5.01 -16.26 11.72
CA ARG A 68 3.72 -15.75 12.20
C ARG A 68 3.09 -14.84 11.15
N ARG A 69 1.81 -15.08 10.87
CA ARG A 69 0.98 -14.22 10.01
C ARG A 69 0.36 -13.13 10.88
N VAL A 70 1.06 -12.02 11.05
CA VAL A 70 0.62 -10.90 11.89
C VAL A 70 0.40 -9.67 11.01
N SER A 71 -0.76 -9.04 11.17
CA SER A 71 -1.06 -7.71 10.62
C SER A 71 -2.00 -6.99 11.59
N VAL A 72 -2.05 -5.67 11.52
CA VAL A 72 -3.06 -4.89 12.25
C VAL A 72 -4.46 -5.17 11.70
N VAL A 73 -5.48 -4.94 12.53
CA VAL A 73 -6.87 -4.93 12.04
C VAL A 73 -7.01 -3.72 11.12
N TYR A 74 -7.61 -3.93 9.94
CA TYR A 74 -7.83 -2.85 8.99
C TYR A 74 -8.72 -1.75 9.57
N ASP A 75 -8.33 -0.50 9.37
CA ASP A 75 -9.10 0.69 9.74
C ASP A 75 -9.00 1.75 8.64
N ASP A 76 -10.12 2.12 8.02
CA ASP A 76 -10.18 3.15 6.96
C ASP A 76 -9.80 4.56 7.48
N ALA A 77 -9.81 4.77 8.80
CA ALA A 77 -9.43 6.01 9.44
C ALA A 77 -8.16 5.87 10.30
N PHE A 78 -7.30 4.87 9.99
CA PHE A 78 -6.10 4.57 10.77
C PHE A 78 -5.23 5.82 10.96
N ASP A 79 -4.99 6.16 12.22
CA ASP A 79 -4.11 7.24 12.63
C ASP A 79 -2.90 6.66 13.35
N PHE A 80 -1.75 6.65 12.67
CA PHE A 80 -0.51 6.10 13.20
C PHE A 80 -0.07 6.84 14.48
N THR A 81 -0.37 8.13 14.63
CA THR A 81 0.02 8.91 15.81
C THR A 81 -0.79 8.52 17.04
N ALA A 82 -2.05 8.13 16.85
CA ALA A 82 -2.90 7.61 17.91
C ALA A 82 -2.58 6.14 18.23
N ALA A 83 -2.21 5.34 17.22
CA ALA A 83 -1.88 3.93 17.37
C ALA A 83 -0.48 3.69 17.98
N HIS A 84 0.46 4.63 17.76
CA HIS A 84 1.84 4.57 18.19
C HIS A 84 2.28 5.86 18.92
N PRO A 85 1.79 6.07 20.16
CA PRO A 85 2.15 7.24 20.96
C PRO A 85 3.59 7.21 21.52
#